data_AF-A0A662YFX5-F1
#
_entry.id   AF-A0A662YFX5-F1
#
_cell.length_a   1.000
_cell.length_b   1.000
_cell.length_c   1.000
_cell.angle_alpha   90.00
_cell.angle_beta   90.00
_cell.angle_gamma   90.00
#
_symmetry.space_group_name_H-M   'P 1'
#
loop_
_entity.id
_entity.type
_entity.pdbx_description
1 polymer ?
#
loop_
_entity_poly.entity_id
_entity_poly.type
_entity_poly.pdbx_seq_one_letter_code
_entity_poly.pdbx_strand_id
1 'polypeptide(L)'
;NGLEGYLYSLKNNVEEKLEDKIEEDDKDTVLTAVQDAMDWLDDNQEADKEDFEAKQKEVEKLVNPIMSKLYQSGGGSPDDEEDYDDEDEDDHDEL
;
A
#
# COMPACT_ATOMS: atom_id res chain seq x y z
N ASN A 1 -3.75 11.75 -10.04
CA ASN A 1 -3.06 12.14 -8.78
C ASN A 1 -2.06 11.02 -8.41
N GLY A 2 -1.00 11.28 -7.62
CA GLY A 2 -0.05 10.25 -7.18
C GLY A 2 -0.72 9.15 -6.34
N LEU A 3 -1.55 9.55 -5.37
CA LEU A 3 -2.34 8.63 -4.54
C LEU A 3 -3.29 7.78 -5.39
N GLU A 4 -4.01 8.39 -6.32
CA GLU A 4 -4.92 7.68 -7.25
C GLU A 4 -4.20 6.56 -8.03
N GLY A 5 -3.01 6.84 -8.58
CA GLY A 5 -2.21 5.84 -9.29
C GLY A 5 -1.75 4.70 -8.39
N TYR A 6 -1.31 5.02 -7.16
CA TYR A 6 -0.95 4.03 -6.14
C TYR A 6 -2.13 3.11 -5.81
N LEU A 7 -3.31 3.67 -5.55
CA LEU A 7 -4.52 2.91 -5.22
C LEU A 7 -4.96 1.97 -6.35
N TYR A 8 -4.90 2.42 -7.61
CA TYR A 8 -5.19 1.55 -8.76
C TYR A 8 -4.18 0.42 -8.92
N SER A 9 -2.89 0.70 -8.73
CA SER A 9 -1.84 -0.33 -8.77
C SER A 9 -2.07 -1.37 -7.67
N LEU A 10 -2.35 -0.91 -6.46
CA LEU A 10 -2.61 -1.76 -5.31
C LEU A 10 -3.82 -2.66 -5.52
N LYS A 11 -4.93 -2.11 -6.01
CA LYS A 11 -6.14 -2.88 -6.36
C LYS A 11 -5.83 -3.98 -7.37
N ASN A 12 -5.20 -3.65 -8.49
CA ASN A 12 -4.85 -4.63 -9.52
C ASN A 12 -3.91 -5.72 -8.99
N ASN A 13 -2.93 -5.36 -8.16
CA ASN A 13 -2.04 -6.36 -7.56
C ASN A 13 -2.83 -7.35 -6.68
N VAL A 14 -3.76 -6.87 -5.85
CA VAL A 14 -4.56 -7.72 -4.96
C VAL A 14 -5.60 -8.55 -5.71
N GLU A 15 -6.25 -8.00 -6.73
CA GLU A 15 -7.27 -8.69 -7.51
C GLU A 15 -6.69 -9.66 -8.54
N GLU A 16 -5.53 -9.38 -9.13
CA GLU A 16 -4.98 -10.20 -10.23
C GLU A 16 -3.74 -11.01 -9.82
N LYS A 17 -2.76 -10.38 -9.15
CA LYS A 17 -1.45 -11.02 -8.91
C LYS A 17 -1.40 -11.81 -7.62
N LEU A 18 -2.14 -11.36 -6.61
CA LEU A 18 -2.06 -11.89 -5.25
C LEU A 18 -3.33 -12.63 -4.83
N GLU A 19 -4.37 -12.69 -5.67
CA GLU A 19 -5.68 -13.27 -5.35
C GLU A 19 -5.58 -14.68 -4.72
N ASP A 20 -4.75 -15.57 -5.27
CA ASP A 20 -4.58 -16.93 -4.76
C ASP A 20 -3.56 -17.05 -3.61
N LYS A 21 -2.87 -15.97 -3.27
CA LYS A 21 -1.78 -15.94 -2.29
C LYS A 21 -2.16 -15.22 -0.99
N ILE A 22 -3.05 -14.24 -1.09
CA ILE A 22 -3.53 -13.43 0.03
C ILE A 22 -4.69 -14.14 0.73
N GLU A 23 -4.79 -13.99 2.05
CA GLU A 23 -5.95 -14.48 2.80
C GLU A 23 -7.19 -13.63 2.46
N GLU A 24 -8.39 -14.22 2.46
CA GLU A 24 -9.63 -13.52 2.08
C GLU A 24 -9.89 -12.27 2.95
N ASP A 25 -9.71 -12.39 4.27
CA ASP A 25 -9.83 -11.25 5.20
C ASP A 25 -8.81 -10.13 4.90
N ASP A 26 -7.57 -10.51 4.57
CA ASP A 26 -6.49 -9.57 4.23
C ASP A 26 -6.80 -8.87 2.88
N LYS A 27 -7.34 -9.63 1.90
CA LYS A 27 -7.80 -9.11 0.60
C LYS A 27 -8.90 -8.07 0.79
N ASP A 28 -9.94 -8.42 1.53
CA ASP A 28 -11.08 -7.55 1.76
C ASP A 28 -10.68 -6.27 2.49
N THR A 29 -9.73 -6.37 3.44
CA THR A 29 -9.18 -5.21 4.14
C THR A 29 -8.50 -4.23 3.18
N VAL A 30 -7.63 -4.74 2.29
CA VAL A 30 -6.94 -3.90 1.31
C VAL A 30 -7.92 -3.29 0.31
N LEU A 31 -8.85 -4.09 -0.24
CA LEU A 31 -9.81 -3.59 -1.23
C LEU A 31 -10.75 -2.54 -0.64
N THR A 32 -11.17 -2.71 0.62
CA THR A 32 -11.98 -1.72 1.34
C THR A 32 -11.19 -0.43 1.55
N ALA A 33 -9.95 -0.51 2.04
CA ALA A 33 -9.10 0.67 2.23
C ALA A 33 -8.87 1.43 0.91
N VAL A 34 -8.68 0.70 -0.19
CA VAL A 34 -8.54 1.30 -1.52
C VAL A 34 -9.83 1.99 -1.94
N GLN A 35 -10.98 1.34 -1.80
CA GLN A 35 -12.26 1.92 -2.21
C GLN A 35 -12.58 3.17 -1.39
N ASP A 36 -12.40 3.13 -0.06
CA ASP A 36 -12.62 4.28 0.83
C ASP A 36 -11.70 5.45 0.46
N ALA A 37 -10.46 5.18 0.04
CA ALA A 37 -9.54 6.21 -0.40
C ALA A 37 -9.89 6.78 -1.78
N MET A 38 -10.40 5.96 -2.71
CA MET A 38 -10.91 6.43 -4.00
C MET A 38 -12.14 7.33 -3.83
N ASP A 39 -13.08 6.92 -3.00
CA ASP A 39 -14.28 7.72 -2.68
C ASP A 39 -13.87 9.06 -2.03
N TRP A 40 -12.87 9.02 -1.14
CA TRP A 40 -12.30 10.24 -0.57
C TRP A 40 -11.65 11.13 -1.64
N LEU A 41 -10.88 10.58 -2.59
CA LEU A 41 -10.29 11.35 -3.68
C LEU A 41 -11.33 12.05 -4.54
N ASP A 42 -12.44 11.36 -4.85
CA ASP A 42 -13.54 11.91 -5.65
C ASP A 42 -14.19 13.12 -4.97
N ASP A 43 -14.34 13.07 -3.64
CA ASP A 43 -14.90 14.15 -2.82
C ASP A 43 -13.88 15.27 -2.49
N ASN A 44 -12.59 14.99 -2.57
CA ASN A 44 -11.50 15.86 -2.10
C ASN A 44 -10.50 16.22 -3.22
N GLN A 45 -10.98 16.43 -4.46
CA GLN A 45 -10.15 16.75 -5.63
C GLN A 45 -9.31 18.03 -5.48
N GLU A 46 -9.76 18.97 -4.64
CA GLU A 46 -9.09 20.25 -4.36
C GLU A 46 -8.35 20.27 -3.02
N ALA A 47 -8.18 19.12 -2.36
CA ALA A 47 -7.46 19.03 -1.10
C ALA A 47 -5.98 19.44 -1.24
N ASP A 48 -5.37 19.83 -0.14
CA ASP A 48 -3.97 20.23 -0.15
C ASP A 48 -3.05 19.01 -0.19
N LYS A 49 -1.79 19.25 -0.55
CA LYS A 49 -0.77 18.19 -0.61
C LYS A 49 -0.69 17.38 0.69
N GLU A 50 -0.75 18.07 1.84
CA GLU A 50 -0.68 17.46 3.17
C GLU A 50 -1.85 16.49 3.42
N ASP A 51 -3.05 16.80 2.91
CA ASP A 51 -4.22 15.93 3.03
C ASP A 51 -4.07 14.67 2.18
N PHE A 52 -3.55 14.80 0.95
CA PHE A 52 -3.26 13.64 0.10
C PHE A 52 -2.18 12.74 0.72
N GLU A 53 -1.12 13.32 1.28
CA GLU A 53 -0.06 12.57 1.98
C GLU A 53 -0.59 11.88 3.24
N ALA A 54 -1.46 12.55 4.01
CA ALA A 54 -2.11 11.96 5.18
C ALA A 54 -2.99 10.78 4.77
N LYS A 55 -3.79 10.94 3.70
CA LYS A 55 -4.64 9.87 3.19
C LYS A 55 -3.84 8.68 2.67
N GLN A 56 -2.73 8.94 1.98
CA GLN A 56 -1.80 7.89 1.55
C GLN A 56 -1.27 7.08 2.74
N LYS A 57 -0.78 7.76 3.79
CA LYS A 57 -0.28 7.13 5.00
C LYS A 57 -1.33 6.30 5.75
N GLU A 58 -2.60 6.72 5.71
CA GLU A 58 -3.70 5.92 6.28
C GLU A 58 -3.85 4.57 5.56
N VAL A 59 -3.77 4.59 4.23
CA VAL A 59 -3.87 3.37 3.40
C VAL A 59 -2.65 2.48 3.63
N GLU A 60 -1.44 3.05 3.58
CA GLU A 60 -0.18 2.32 3.79
C GLU A 60 -0.13 1.61 5.14
N LYS A 61 -0.62 2.24 6.22
CA LYS A 61 -0.67 1.61 7.56
C LYS A 61 -1.49 0.33 7.62
N LEU A 62 -2.51 0.21 6.76
CA LEU A 62 -3.33 -0.99 6.66
C LEU A 62 -2.70 -2.02 5.72
N VAL A 63 -2.15 -1.55 4.61
CA VAL A 63 -1.70 -2.39 3.49
C VAL A 63 -0.31 -2.95 3.70
N ASN A 64 0.64 -2.14 4.19
CA ASN A 64 2.04 -2.54 4.38
C ASN A 64 2.18 -3.79 5.25
N PRO A 65 1.56 -3.92 6.45
CA PRO A 65 1.71 -5.13 7.26
C PRO A 65 1.16 -6.39 6.57
N ILE A 66 0.09 -6.25 5.77
CA ILE A 66 -0.50 -7.35 5.00
C ILE A 66 0.47 -7.78 3.89
N MET A 67 1.00 -6.83 3.14
CA MET A 67 1.98 -7.10 2.09
C MET A 67 3.24 -7.72 2.68
N SER A 68 3.79 -7.19 3.78
CA SER A 68 4.96 -7.76 4.46
C SER A 68 4.72 -9.21 4.90
N LYS A 69 3.55 -9.51 5.48
CA LYS A 69 3.15 -10.88 5.85
C LYS A 69 3.12 -11.81 4.63
N LEU A 70 2.59 -11.32 3.50
CA LEU A 70 2.50 -12.07 2.24
C LEU A 70 3.88 -12.37 1.63
N TYR A 71 4.78 -11.39 1.62
CA TYR A 71 6.17 -11.59 1.17
C TYR A 71 6.92 -12.58 2.05
N GLN A 72 6.67 -12.57 3.36
CA GLN A 72 7.27 -13.53 4.31
C GLN A 72 6.70 -14.95 4.18
N SER A 73 5.40 -15.09 3.91
CA SER A 73 4.75 -16.41 3.77
C SER A 73 5.01 -17.06 2.41
N GLY A 74 5.25 -16.26 1.37
CA GLY A 74 5.39 -16.71 -0.02
C GLY A 74 6.80 -17.14 -0.46
N GLY A 75 7.85 -16.86 0.32
CA GLY A 75 9.22 -17.32 0.02
C GLY A 75 9.68 -17.01 -1.42
N GLY A 76 9.75 -15.73 -1.79
CA GLY A 76 10.42 -15.27 -3.02
C GLY A 76 9.52 -14.64 -4.08
N SER A 77 10.01 -13.51 -4.60
CA SER A 77 9.43 -12.48 -5.47
C SER A 77 8.67 -12.95 -6.72
N PRO A 78 7.75 -12.12 -7.24
CA PRO A 78 7.65 -11.89 -8.67
C PRO A 78 8.39 -10.58 -9.01
N ASP A 79 9.55 -10.67 -9.66
CA ASP A 79 10.16 -9.63 -10.51
C ASP A 79 9.52 -8.22 -10.44
N ASP A 80 10.09 -7.34 -9.60
CA ASP A 80 10.48 -5.96 -9.93
C ASP A 80 11.02 -5.31 -8.65
N GLU A 81 12.35 -5.21 -8.59
CA GLU A 81 13.02 -4.18 -7.79
C GLU A 81 12.55 -2.81 -8.29
N GLU A 82 11.60 -2.19 -7.61
CA GLU A 82 11.51 -0.74 -7.55
C GLU A 82 11.43 -0.40 -6.06
N ASP A 83 12.61 -0.44 -5.44
CA ASP A 83 13.10 0.60 -4.54
C ASP A 83 12.00 1.40 -3.81
N TYR A 84 11.29 0.72 -2.89
CA TYR A 84 10.78 1.45 -1.73
C TYR A 84 11.98 1.66 -0.82
N ASP A 85 12.66 2.76 -1.10
CA ASP A 85 13.57 3.48 -0.21
C ASP A 85 12.80 3.74 1.10
N ASP A 86 12.75 2.71 1.95
CA ASP A 86 12.34 2.79 3.34
C ASP A 86 13.56 3.36 4.08
N GLU A 87 13.76 4.66 3.92
CA GLU A 87 14.43 5.51 4.91
C GLU A 87 13.65 5.38 6.24
N ASP A 88 13.87 4.29 6.96
CA ASP A 88 13.57 4.17 8.40
C ASP A 88 14.87 3.68 9.09
N GLU A 89 15.78 4.65 9.25
CA GLU A 89 16.51 4.96 10.48
C GLU A 89 16.54 3.85 11.57
N ASP A 90 17.70 3.19 11.76
CA ASP A 90 18.31 2.96 13.10
C ASP A 90 19.67 2.23 12.99
N ASP A 91 20.62 2.64 13.84
CA ASP A 91 21.97 2.09 14.07
C ASP A 91 23.15 2.66 13.23
N HIS A 92 23.38 3.98 13.37
CA HIS A 92 24.73 4.52 13.42
C HIS A 92 24.98 5.12 14.81
N ASP A 93 24.98 4.25 15.82
CA ASP A 93 25.50 4.61 17.14
C ASP A 93 27.03 4.77 17.04
N GLU A 94 27.52 5.91 17.50
CA GLU A 94 28.93 6.28 17.45
C GLU A 94 29.78 5.31 18.27
N LEU A 95 30.80 4.69 17.66
CA LEU A 95 32.01 4.23 18.35
C LEU A 95 33.23 4.13 17.42
#